data_AF-A0A935ZAF3-F1
#
_entry.id   AF-A0A935ZAF3-F1
#
_cell.length_a   1.000
_cell.length_b   1.000
_cell.length_c   1.000
_cell.angle_alpha   90.00
_cell.angle_beta   90.00
_cell.angle_gamma   90.00
#
_symmetry.space_group_name_H-M   'P 1'
#
loop_
_entity.id
_entity.type
_entity.pdbx_description
1 polymer ?
#
loop_
_entity_poly.entity_id
_entity_poly.type
_entity_poly.pdbx_seq_one_letter_code
_entity_poly.pdbx_strand_id
1 'polypeptide(L)'
;MTARLLSGAVSALALSSFALLPLVACSGDDTPATPDASSPTPTATPTSTPTTPPTSSSVPDAAPAPDAADAQPATIDVTVAFAAKVGAAAWSCTATYPTMGTTPVTVEPKDFRFFVSAVRLVKKDGTKVALTLPDDGKWQAKGVALLDFEDGTGTCTDGNAETNTQIKGKAPAGEYVGLAFDVGIPFAENHLNPATQPSPLNAMQMHWSWLGGFRFMKIDVQPKGAADVVLPRFNLHLGSTDCVGDPANGTAVTSCARPNRVPVELAAFDVTKQKVVVDIAPLLAGELTANAGGPPGCMSGKTDPECSPVFPKLGLDFTTGLPSGTQAVFKAE
;
A
#
# COMPACT_ATOMS: atom_id res chain seq x y z
N MET A 1 20.77 51.37 -37.69
CA MET A 1 19.92 52.58 -37.61
C MET A 1 18.78 52.43 -38.58
N THR A 2 17.59 52.05 -38.11
CA THR A 2 16.28 52.54 -38.57
C THR A 2 15.20 51.90 -37.71
N ALA A 3 14.62 52.71 -36.82
CA ALA A 3 13.48 52.40 -35.98
C ALA A 3 12.17 52.73 -36.73
N ARG A 4 11.12 51.95 -36.49
CA ARG A 4 9.69 52.31 -36.65
C ARG A 4 8.90 51.40 -35.70
N LEU A 5 8.49 51.91 -34.54
CA LEU A 5 7.27 52.68 -34.24
C LEU A 5 6.11 51.75 -33.82
N LEU A 6 5.79 51.88 -32.53
CA LEU A 6 4.65 51.33 -31.81
C LEU A 6 3.33 51.81 -32.41
N SER A 7 2.30 50.98 -32.30
CA SER A 7 0.94 51.47 -32.08
C SER A 7 0.16 50.46 -31.25
N GLY A 8 -0.31 50.90 -30.09
CA GLY A 8 -1.11 50.11 -29.17
C GLY A 8 -2.59 50.09 -29.53
N ALA A 9 -3.30 49.13 -28.95
CA ALA A 9 -4.75 49.15 -28.81
C ALA A 9 -5.10 48.72 -27.37
N VAL A 10 -5.96 49.52 -26.76
CA VAL A 10 -6.44 49.47 -25.38
C VAL A 10 -7.88 48.95 -25.38
N SER A 11 -8.30 48.37 -24.25
CA SER A 11 -9.67 48.10 -23.79
C SER A 11 -10.44 46.91 -24.37
N ALA A 12 -10.85 45.98 -23.51
CA ALA A 12 -12.10 46.16 -22.72
C ALA A 12 -12.21 45.09 -21.61
N LEU A 13 -12.41 45.56 -20.37
CA LEU A 13 -12.94 44.77 -19.25
C LEU A 13 -14.40 44.41 -19.54
N ALA A 14 -14.78 43.15 -19.30
CA ALA A 14 -16.17 42.76 -19.15
C ALA A 14 -16.34 42.08 -17.77
N LEU A 15 -16.84 42.87 -16.80
CA LEU A 15 -17.49 42.36 -15.60
C LEU A 15 -18.88 41.84 -15.98
N SER A 16 -19.22 40.62 -15.56
CA SER A 16 -20.60 40.17 -15.41
C SER A 16 -20.63 39.20 -14.22
N SER A 17 -21.00 39.69 -13.05
CA SER A 17 -22.36 39.66 -12.47
C SER A 17 -22.66 38.35 -11.76
N PHE A 18 -22.43 38.38 -10.44
CA PHE A 18 -22.93 37.42 -9.46
C PHE A 18 -24.46 37.42 -9.46
N ALA A 19 -25.07 36.25 -9.66
CA ALA A 19 -26.47 36.01 -9.36
C ALA A 19 -26.56 35.20 -8.06
N LEU A 20 -26.97 35.86 -6.97
CA LEU A 20 -27.53 35.19 -5.79
C LEU A 20 -28.91 34.65 -6.15
N LEU A 21 -29.19 33.39 -5.83
CA LEU A 21 -30.55 32.91 -5.63
C LEU A 21 -30.72 32.34 -4.20
N PRO A 22 -31.92 32.48 -3.61
CA PRO A 22 -32.12 32.41 -2.17
C PRO A 22 -32.42 31.00 -1.64
N LEU A 23 -32.01 30.78 -0.38
CA LEU A 23 -32.48 29.70 0.48
C LEU A 23 -34.00 29.82 0.69
N VAL A 24 -34.74 28.76 0.37
CA VAL A 24 -36.10 28.54 0.86
C VAL A 24 -35.99 27.70 2.12
N ALA A 25 -36.30 28.33 3.25
CA ALA A 25 -36.57 27.66 4.52
C ALA A 25 -38.05 27.26 4.55
N CYS A 26 -38.33 25.98 4.71
CA CYS A 26 -39.63 25.49 5.15
C CYS A 26 -39.51 25.07 6.61
N SER A 27 -40.07 25.90 7.47
CA SER A 27 -40.42 25.58 8.85
C SER A 27 -41.49 24.49 8.87
N GLY A 28 -41.36 23.55 9.80
CA GLY A 28 -42.38 22.59 10.17
C GLY A 28 -42.10 22.13 11.60
N ASP A 29 -42.69 22.86 12.55
CA ASP A 29 -42.93 22.41 13.92
C ASP A 29 -43.72 21.10 13.90
N ASP A 30 -43.29 20.10 14.66
CA ASP A 30 -44.18 19.17 15.36
C ASP A 30 -43.39 18.42 16.44
N THR A 31 -43.54 18.87 17.68
CA THR A 31 -43.44 18.02 18.89
C THR A 31 -44.89 17.70 19.28
N PRO A 32 -45.22 16.52 19.84
CA PRO A 32 -44.84 16.25 21.23
C PRO A 32 -44.70 14.77 21.65
N ALA A 33 -44.28 14.63 22.92
CA ALA A 33 -44.65 13.58 23.90
C ALA A 33 -43.65 12.45 24.16
N THR A 34 -42.85 12.65 25.22
CA THR A 34 -42.59 11.62 26.23
C THR A 34 -43.85 11.37 27.06
N PRO A 35 -44.03 10.15 27.61
CA PRO A 35 -43.84 10.03 29.05
C PRO A 35 -43.14 8.73 29.50
N ASP A 36 -42.23 8.92 30.45
CA ASP A 36 -42.05 8.23 31.72
C ASP A 36 -42.15 6.69 31.88
N ALA A 37 -41.09 6.22 32.58
CA ALA A 37 -41.15 5.40 33.80
C ALA A 37 -41.05 3.87 33.73
N SER A 38 -40.02 3.40 34.47
CA SER A 38 -40.04 2.27 35.42
C SER A 38 -39.51 0.91 34.98
N SER A 39 -38.32 0.58 35.51
CA SER A 39 -37.89 -0.76 35.94
C SER A 39 -38.92 -1.40 36.89
N PRO A 40 -38.95 -2.73 37.06
CA PRO A 40 -38.11 -3.33 38.10
C PRO A 40 -37.62 -4.78 37.83
N THR A 41 -36.53 -5.12 38.53
CA THR A 41 -36.05 -6.48 38.86
C THR A 41 -37.01 -7.20 39.81
N PRO A 42 -37.05 -8.55 39.83
CA PRO A 42 -36.78 -9.30 41.08
C PRO A 42 -35.94 -10.59 40.81
N THR A 43 -34.90 -10.96 41.56
CA THR A 43 -34.76 -11.39 42.98
C THR A 43 -35.10 -12.88 43.24
N ALA A 44 -34.02 -13.61 43.56
CA ALA A 44 -33.83 -14.69 44.56
C ALA A 44 -34.35 -16.13 44.40
N THR A 45 -33.40 -17.02 44.73
CA THR A 45 -33.35 -18.45 45.10
C THR A 45 -34.41 -18.90 46.14
N PRO A 46 -34.68 -20.21 46.32
CA PRO A 46 -33.96 -20.94 47.38
C PRO A 46 -33.65 -22.44 47.13
N THR A 47 -32.73 -22.89 47.99
CA THR A 47 -32.13 -24.19 48.33
C THR A 47 -33.06 -25.40 48.50
N SER A 48 -32.57 -26.62 48.18
CA SER A 48 -32.76 -27.83 49.01
C SER A 48 -31.83 -29.01 48.62
N THR A 49 -31.08 -29.51 49.61
CA THR A 49 -30.59 -30.89 49.78
C THR A 49 -31.62 -31.65 50.68
N PRO A 50 -31.56 -32.97 50.98
CA PRO A 50 -30.44 -33.94 50.91
C PRO A 50 -30.82 -35.34 50.35
N THR A 51 -29.88 -36.31 50.29
CA THR A 51 -29.98 -37.72 50.79
C THR A 51 -28.86 -38.63 50.21
N THR A 52 -28.06 -39.27 51.07
CA THR A 52 -27.15 -40.44 50.87
C THR A 52 -27.92 -41.74 51.30
N PRO A 53 -27.51 -43.03 51.12
CA PRO A 53 -26.27 -43.70 50.63
C PRO A 53 -26.58 -44.98 49.75
N PRO A 54 -25.77 -46.08 49.56
CA PRO A 54 -24.41 -46.41 50.04
C PRO A 54 -23.41 -47.10 49.04
N THR A 55 -22.13 -47.12 49.47
CA THR A 55 -21.02 -48.12 49.34
C THR A 55 -20.67 -48.89 48.05
N SER A 56 -19.36 -48.84 47.77
CA SER A 56 -18.44 -49.93 47.39
C SER A 56 -18.28 -50.35 45.92
N SER A 57 -17.22 -49.85 45.29
CA SER A 57 -16.18 -50.70 44.69
C SER A 57 -14.99 -49.86 44.22
N SER A 58 -13.83 -50.10 44.82
CA SER A 58 -12.53 -49.53 44.46
C SER A 58 -12.03 -50.10 43.13
N VAL A 59 -11.99 -49.26 42.09
CA VAL A 59 -11.20 -49.49 40.88
C VAL A 59 -9.93 -48.66 41.04
N PRO A 60 -8.72 -49.21 40.83
CA PRO A 60 -7.51 -48.40 40.82
C PRO A 60 -7.59 -47.42 39.64
N ASP A 61 -7.56 -46.13 39.98
CA ASP A 61 -7.50 -45.01 39.07
C ASP A 61 -6.23 -45.17 38.21
N ALA A 62 -6.40 -45.63 36.97
CA ALA A 62 -5.35 -45.55 35.98
C ALA A 62 -5.17 -44.07 35.66
N ALA A 63 -4.05 -43.52 36.11
CA ALA A 63 -3.66 -42.15 35.79
C ALA A 63 -3.90 -41.90 34.29
N PRO A 64 -4.61 -40.83 33.90
CA PRO A 64 -4.77 -40.51 32.49
C PRO A 64 -3.37 -40.37 31.91
N ALA A 65 -3.12 -41.11 30.83
CA ALA A 65 -1.90 -40.95 30.04
C ALA A 65 -1.76 -39.45 29.73
N PRO A 66 -0.55 -38.87 29.85
CA PRO A 66 -0.36 -37.47 29.48
C PRO A 66 -0.80 -37.34 28.03
N ASP A 67 -1.83 -36.50 27.80
CA ASP A 67 -2.20 -36.04 26.47
C ASP A 67 -0.91 -35.70 25.74
N ALA A 68 -0.70 -36.33 24.58
CA ALA A 68 0.39 -35.99 23.70
C ALA A 68 0.22 -34.51 23.37
N ALA A 69 0.94 -33.66 24.11
CA ALA A 69 1.00 -32.24 23.86
C ALA A 69 1.38 -32.07 22.39
N ASP A 70 0.44 -31.52 21.62
CA ASP A 70 0.57 -31.28 20.20
C ASP A 70 1.86 -30.49 19.98
N ALA A 71 2.92 -31.18 19.54
CA ALA A 71 4.24 -30.61 19.44
C ALA A 71 4.18 -29.56 18.34
N GLN A 72 4.06 -28.28 18.73
CA GLN A 72 3.97 -27.18 17.78
C GLN A 72 5.14 -27.31 16.78
N PRO A 73 4.86 -27.33 15.46
CA PRO A 73 5.91 -27.52 14.48
C PRO A 73 6.98 -26.45 14.69
N ALA A 74 8.24 -26.89 14.73
CA ALA A 74 9.39 -26.01 14.90
C ALA A 74 9.31 -24.87 13.87
N THR A 75 9.58 -23.64 14.30
CA THR A 75 9.57 -22.45 13.44
C THR A 75 10.99 -22.01 13.13
N ILE A 76 11.22 -21.52 11.92
CA ILE A 76 12.47 -20.91 11.48
C ILE A 76 12.30 -19.40 11.29
N ASP A 77 13.37 -18.66 11.55
CA ASP A 77 13.50 -17.26 11.17
C ASP A 77 13.88 -17.16 9.69
N VAL A 78 13.21 -16.27 8.97
CA VAL A 78 13.42 -16.05 7.54
C VAL A 78 13.61 -14.57 7.30
N THR A 79 14.67 -14.21 6.59
CA THR A 79 14.92 -12.85 6.11
C THR A 79 14.91 -12.87 4.59
N VAL A 80 14.01 -12.10 3.98
CA VAL A 80 14.00 -11.92 2.52
C VAL A 80 14.69 -10.59 2.22
N ALA A 81 15.82 -10.66 1.52
CA ALA A 81 16.57 -9.48 1.09
C ALA A 81 15.99 -8.89 -0.20
N PHE A 82 16.08 -7.58 -0.35
CA PHE A 82 15.67 -6.82 -1.53
C PHE A 82 16.80 -5.93 -2.01
N ALA A 83 16.81 -5.64 -3.31
CA ALA A 83 17.66 -4.60 -3.88
C ALA A 83 16.93 -3.85 -5.00
N ALA A 84 17.23 -2.56 -5.13
CA ALA A 84 16.63 -1.70 -6.15
C ALA A 84 17.58 -1.48 -7.33
N LYS A 85 17.04 -1.48 -8.55
CA LYS A 85 17.75 -1.21 -9.80
C LYS A 85 16.96 -0.31 -10.75
N VAL A 86 17.69 0.31 -11.66
CA VAL A 86 17.16 0.92 -12.89
C VAL A 86 17.87 0.23 -14.05
N GLY A 87 17.21 -0.76 -14.65
CA GLY A 87 17.80 -1.66 -15.63
C GLY A 87 18.94 -2.46 -15.01
N ALA A 88 20.14 -2.33 -15.59
CA ALA A 88 21.34 -2.99 -15.08
C ALA A 88 21.99 -2.26 -13.89
N ALA A 89 21.70 -0.97 -13.69
CA ALA A 89 22.36 -0.15 -12.68
C ALA A 89 21.66 -0.26 -11.32
N ALA A 90 22.43 -0.23 -10.24
CA ALA A 90 21.88 -0.13 -8.89
C ALA A 90 21.19 1.23 -8.68
N TRP A 91 20.08 1.23 -7.96
CA TRP A 91 19.43 2.46 -7.50
C TRP A 91 20.33 3.22 -6.52
N SER A 92 20.41 4.54 -6.65
CA SER A 92 21.05 5.45 -5.70
C SER A 92 20.53 6.86 -5.88
N CYS A 93 20.24 7.53 -4.77
CA CYS A 93 19.80 8.93 -4.78
C CYS A 93 20.86 9.92 -5.30
N THR A 94 22.11 9.49 -5.47
CA THR A 94 23.19 10.33 -6.04
C THR A 94 23.49 10.01 -7.51
N ALA A 95 22.87 8.96 -8.07
CA ALA A 95 23.06 8.57 -9.45
C ALA A 95 22.08 9.29 -10.39
N THR A 96 22.36 9.20 -11.69
CA THR A 96 21.43 9.56 -12.75
C THR A 96 21.33 8.41 -13.75
N TYR A 97 20.16 8.24 -14.37
CA TYR A 97 19.90 7.13 -15.27
C TYR A 97 19.54 7.66 -16.65
N PRO A 98 20.40 7.51 -17.67
CA PRO A 98 20.15 8.01 -19.01
C PRO A 98 19.16 7.12 -19.76
N THR A 99 18.69 7.60 -20.91
CA THR A 99 17.92 6.82 -21.90
C THR A 99 16.63 6.20 -21.37
N MET A 100 15.93 6.91 -20.48
CA MET A 100 14.61 6.50 -19.99
C MET A 100 13.49 7.13 -20.80
N GLY A 101 12.34 6.45 -20.83
CA GLY A 101 11.14 6.88 -21.53
C GLY A 101 11.16 6.71 -23.06
N THR A 102 10.01 6.97 -23.68
CA THR A 102 9.83 6.96 -25.14
C THR A 102 10.62 8.07 -25.83
N THR A 103 10.66 9.24 -25.19
CA THR A 103 11.55 10.35 -25.52
C THR A 103 12.74 10.26 -24.58
N PRO A 104 13.93 9.82 -25.05
CA PRO A 104 15.04 9.50 -24.16
C PRO A 104 15.48 10.69 -23.31
N VAL A 105 15.30 10.57 -22.00
CA VAL A 105 15.75 11.55 -21.01
C VAL A 105 16.71 10.92 -20.01
N THR A 106 17.45 11.79 -19.32
CA THR A 106 18.11 11.40 -18.08
C THR A 106 17.13 11.57 -16.93
N VAL A 107 16.99 10.58 -16.05
CA VAL A 107 16.17 10.69 -14.84
C VAL A 107 17.05 10.79 -13.59
N GLU A 108 16.70 11.74 -12.74
CA GLU A 108 17.21 11.89 -11.38
C GLU A 108 16.21 11.28 -10.39
N PRO A 109 16.63 10.38 -9.50
CA PRO A 109 15.83 9.88 -8.40
C PRO A 109 15.20 10.96 -7.52
N LYS A 110 14.02 10.68 -6.94
CA LYS A 110 13.42 11.50 -5.89
C LYS A 110 12.90 10.67 -4.73
N ASP A 111 12.37 9.48 -4.98
CA ASP A 111 11.83 8.59 -3.95
C ASP A 111 11.73 7.16 -4.50
N PHE A 112 11.96 6.14 -3.65
CA PHE A 112 11.64 4.76 -3.98
C PHE A 112 11.30 3.94 -2.73
N ARG A 113 10.00 3.82 -2.48
CA ARG A 113 9.42 3.08 -1.35
C ARG A 113 8.24 2.24 -1.78
N PHE A 114 8.02 1.10 -1.14
CA PHE A 114 6.80 0.33 -1.32
C PHE A 114 6.47 -0.56 -0.13
N PHE A 115 5.19 -0.84 0.05
CA PHE A 115 4.71 -1.80 1.03
C PHE A 115 4.66 -3.20 0.45
N VAL A 116 5.01 -4.19 1.27
CA VAL A 116 4.84 -5.61 1.01
C VAL A 116 3.89 -6.18 2.06
N SER A 117 2.96 -7.04 1.64
CA SER A 117 2.08 -7.78 2.53
C SER A 117 1.84 -9.19 2.01
N ALA A 118 1.12 -9.99 2.82
CA ALA A 118 0.69 -11.34 2.43
C ALA A 118 1.85 -12.24 1.94
N VAL A 119 2.98 -12.16 2.63
CA VAL A 119 4.22 -12.86 2.25
C VAL A 119 4.05 -14.36 2.50
N ARG A 120 4.45 -15.16 1.52
CA ARG A 120 4.30 -16.61 1.51
C ARG A 120 5.55 -17.26 0.93
N LEU A 121 6.07 -18.26 1.63
CA LEU A 121 7.10 -19.15 1.11
C LEU A 121 6.43 -20.29 0.34
N VAL A 122 7.02 -20.71 -0.77
CA VAL A 122 6.46 -21.72 -1.66
C VAL A 122 7.26 -23.01 -1.53
N LYS A 123 6.59 -24.12 -1.20
CA LYS A 123 7.18 -25.46 -1.15
C LYS A 123 7.32 -26.04 -2.56
N LYS A 124 8.08 -27.12 -2.69
CA LYS A 124 8.30 -27.82 -3.98
C LYS A 124 7.02 -28.38 -4.61
N ASP A 125 6.00 -28.68 -3.82
CA ASP A 125 4.69 -29.14 -4.27
C ASP A 125 3.74 -27.98 -4.67
N GLY A 126 4.21 -26.73 -4.61
CA GLY A 126 3.42 -25.52 -4.89
C GLY A 126 2.64 -24.99 -3.68
N THR A 127 2.66 -25.67 -2.54
CA THR A 127 1.98 -25.21 -1.32
C THR A 127 2.58 -23.88 -0.86
N LYS A 128 1.72 -22.86 -0.71
CA LYS A 128 2.08 -21.54 -0.18
C LYS A 128 1.89 -21.52 1.34
N VAL A 129 2.97 -21.27 2.08
CA VAL A 129 2.97 -21.17 3.55
C VAL A 129 3.19 -19.72 3.93
N ALA A 130 2.31 -19.16 4.76
CA ALA A 130 2.43 -17.78 5.21
C ALA A 130 3.74 -17.56 6.00
N LEU A 131 4.42 -16.46 5.70
CA LEU A 131 5.50 -15.92 6.50
C LEU A 131 4.91 -14.89 7.46
N THR A 132 4.89 -15.19 8.75
CA THR A 132 4.38 -14.27 9.76
C THR A 132 5.39 -13.14 9.97
N LEU A 133 5.01 -11.92 9.63
CA LEU A 133 5.83 -10.73 9.86
C LEU A 133 5.55 -10.19 11.28
N PRO A 134 6.52 -10.24 12.21
CA PRO A 134 6.36 -9.63 13.52
C PRO A 134 6.37 -8.11 13.41
N ASP A 135 5.66 -7.46 14.32
CA ASP A 135 5.79 -6.03 14.55
C ASP A 135 7.20 -5.75 15.10
N ASP A 136 7.96 -4.86 14.45
CA ASP A 136 9.34 -4.54 14.83
C ASP A 136 9.50 -3.09 15.35
N GLY A 137 8.39 -2.38 15.48
CA GLY A 137 8.33 -0.99 15.93
C GLY A 137 8.73 0.04 14.87
N LYS A 138 9.06 -0.38 13.64
CA LYS A 138 9.58 0.51 12.61
C LYS A 138 9.17 0.14 11.18
N TRP A 139 9.64 -0.97 10.68
CA TRP A 139 9.50 -1.35 9.28
C TRP A 139 8.40 -2.35 9.04
N GLN A 140 7.89 -3.01 10.09
CA GLN A 140 6.85 -4.01 9.99
C GLN A 140 5.82 -3.82 11.10
N ALA A 141 4.55 -3.85 10.72
CA ALA A 141 3.44 -3.97 11.65
C ALA A 141 2.22 -4.57 10.95
N LYS A 142 1.41 -5.35 11.68
CA LYS A 142 0.12 -5.87 11.19
C LYS A 142 0.24 -6.68 9.88
N GLY A 143 1.33 -7.44 9.73
CA GLY A 143 1.57 -8.24 8.51
C GLY A 143 1.94 -7.43 7.27
N VAL A 144 2.28 -6.14 7.43
CA VAL A 144 2.74 -5.23 6.37
C VAL A 144 4.17 -4.80 6.68
N ALA A 145 5.03 -4.77 5.67
CA ALA A 145 6.39 -4.23 5.76
C ALA A 145 6.58 -3.06 4.77
N LEU A 146 7.29 -2.02 5.16
CA LEU A 146 7.73 -0.93 4.27
C LEU A 146 9.19 -1.18 3.86
N LEU A 147 9.41 -1.30 2.55
CA LEU A 147 10.74 -1.28 1.96
C LEU A 147 11.06 0.14 1.52
N ASP A 148 12.28 0.57 1.82
CA ASP A 148 12.76 1.93 1.58
C ASP A 148 14.18 1.90 1.00
N PHE A 149 14.32 2.41 -0.22
CA PHE A 149 15.58 2.47 -0.96
C PHE A 149 16.07 3.90 -1.19
N GLU A 150 15.28 4.91 -0.81
CA GLU A 150 15.76 6.28 -0.75
C GLU A 150 16.43 6.51 0.61
N ASP A 151 17.50 7.30 0.62
CA ASP A 151 18.31 7.55 1.81
C ASP A 151 18.36 9.04 2.17
N GLY A 152 17.42 9.84 1.64
CA GLY A 152 17.38 11.29 1.84
C GLY A 152 18.57 12.05 1.25
N THR A 153 19.53 11.38 0.59
CA THR A 153 20.73 12.03 0.05
C THR A 153 20.56 12.46 -1.41
N GLY A 154 21.56 13.19 -1.93
CA GLY A 154 21.61 13.57 -3.34
C GLY A 154 20.34 14.25 -3.81
N THR A 155 19.63 13.59 -4.73
CA THR A 155 18.41 14.09 -5.36
C THR A 155 17.13 13.73 -4.61
N CYS A 156 17.17 12.78 -3.66
CA CYS A 156 16.04 12.34 -2.84
C CYS A 156 15.77 13.26 -1.64
N THR A 157 15.73 14.57 -1.84
CA THR A 157 15.67 15.57 -0.76
C THR A 157 14.37 15.55 0.04
N ASP A 158 13.30 15.00 -0.53
CA ASP A 158 12.00 14.86 0.14
C ASP A 158 11.94 13.56 0.97
N GLY A 159 13.01 12.79 0.97
CA GLY A 159 13.12 11.46 1.56
C GLY A 159 13.48 11.44 3.05
N ASN A 160 14.05 10.33 3.50
CA ASN A 160 14.51 10.14 4.87
C ASN A 160 15.83 9.35 4.92
N ALA A 161 16.62 9.54 5.98
CA ALA A 161 17.96 8.96 6.04
C ALA A 161 17.97 7.42 6.21
N GLU A 162 16.87 6.83 6.66
CA GLU A 162 16.85 5.43 7.06
C GLU A 162 16.25 4.57 5.95
N THR A 163 16.97 3.52 5.58
CA THR A 163 16.52 2.60 4.53
C THR A 163 16.06 1.26 5.13
N ASN A 164 15.23 0.54 4.40
CA ASN A 164 14.94 -0.87 4.69
C ASN A 164 14.91 -1.70 3.42
N THR A 165 15.89 -2.61 3.29
CA THR A 165 16.08 -3.47 2.12
C THR A 165 15.80 -4.94 2.43
N GLN A 166 15.03 -5.21 3.47
CA GLN A 166 14.68 -6.58 3.86
C GLN A 166 13.33 -6.64 4.56
N ILE A 167 12.76 -7.83 4.60
CA ILE A 167 11.68 -8.19 5.53
C ILE A 167 12.12 -9.38 6.36
N LYS A 168 11.62 -9.45 7.59
CA LYS A 168 11.90 -10.53 8.54
C LYS A 168 10.60 -11.17 8.96
N GLY A 169 10.60 -12.49 9.06
CA GLY A 169 9.42 -13.20 9.54
C GLY A 169 9.74 -14.58 10.06
N LYS A 170 8.68 -15.28 10.46
CA LYS A 170 8.74 -16.66 10.95
C LYS A 170 7.85 -17.56 10.12
N ALA A 171 8.33 -18.76 9.81
CA ALA A 171 7.56 -19.80 9.13
C ALA A 171 7.82 -21.15 9.80
N PRO A 172 6.93 -22.15 9.63
CA PRO A 172 7.25 -23.52 9.99
C PRO A 172 8.54 -23.99 9.31
N ALA A 173 9.32 -24.82 10.00
CA ALA A 173 10.51 -25.46 9.44
C ALA A 173 10.11 -26.28 8.20
N GLY A 174 10.90 -26.14 7.14
CA GLY A 174 10.64 -26.81 5.87
C GLY A 174 11.56 -26.30 4.78
N GLU A 175 11.54 -27.00 3.65
CA GLU A 175 12.24 -26.58 2.44
C GLU A 175 11.31 -25.72 1.58
N TYR A 176 11.78 -24.54 1.22
CA TYR A 176 11.06 -23.58 0.40
C TYR A 176 11.90 -23.27 -0.85
N VAL A 177 11.25 -23.31 -2.00
CA VAL A 177 11.89 -23.15 -3.32
C VAL A 177 11.34 -21.96 -4.10
N GLY A 178 10.41 -21.21 -3.51
CA GLY A 178 9.83 -20.02 -4.11
C GLY A 178 9.34 -19.03 -3.07
N LEU A 179 8.98 -17.85 -3.55
CA LEU A 179 8.47 -16.74 -2.76
C LEU A 179 7.27 -16.11 -3.47
N ALA A 180 6.23 -15.79 -2.73
CA ALA A 180 5.10 -15.00 -3.21
C ALA A 180 4.75 -13.91 -2.20
N PHE A 181 4.34 -12.74 -2.67
CA PHE A 181 3.90 -11.62 -1.83
C PHE A 181 3.06 -10.65 -2.64
N ASP A 182 2.35 -9.76 -1.96
CA ASP A 182 1.62 -8.67 -2.61
C ASP A 182 2.36 -7.36 -2.37
N VAL A 183 2.55 -6.53 -3.41
CA VAL A 183 2.90 -5.12 -3.23
C VAL A 183 1.63 -4.35 -2.96
N GLY A 184 1.60 -3.72 -1.79
CA GLY A 184 0.47 -2.98 -1.27
C GLY A 184 0.01 -3.46 0.09
N ILE A 185 -1.07 -2.84 0.57
CA ILE A 185 -1.61 -3.03 1.92
C ILE A 185 -2.96 -3.74 1.83
N PRO A 186 -3.25 -4.76 2.67
CA PRO A 186 -4.57 -5.39 2.69
C PRO A 186 -5.67 -4.38 3.03
N PHE A 187 -6.91 -4.68 2.66
CA PHE A 187 -7.98 -3.67 2.67
C PHE A 187 -8.28 -3.16 4.09
N ALA A 188 -8.22 -4.05 5.07
CA ALA A 188 -8.47 -3.73 6.48
C ALA A 188 -7.49 -2.67 7.02
N GLU A 189 -6.25 -2.68 6.56
CA GLU A 189 -5.22 -1.73 6.99
C GLU A 189 -5.15 -0.49 6.08
N ASN A 190 -5.53 -0.60 4.79
CA ASN A 190 -5.30 0.46 3.80
C ASN A 190 -6.02 1.79 4.08
N HIS A 191 -7.14 1.77 4.80
CA HIS A 191 -7.95 2.98 5.03
C HIS A 191 -7.96 3.40 6.49
N LEU A 192 -7.02 2.89 7.29
CA LEU A 192 -6.83 3.31 8.66
C LEU A 192 -6.25 4.73 8.71
N ASN A 193 -6.64 5.49 9.74
CA ASN A 193 -6.06 6.82 9.98
C ASN A 193 -4.57 6.69 10.34
N PRO A 194 -3.63 7.19 9.52
CA PRO A 194 -2.20 7.05 9.75
C PRO A 194 -1.74 7.70 11.06
N ALA A 195 -2.44 8.72 11.55
CA ALA A 195 -2.09 9.42 12.79
C ALA A 195 -2.27 8.56 14.05
N THR A 196 -3.00 7.44 13.95
CA THR A 196 -3.24 6.52 15.08
C THR A 196 -2.60 5.16 14.88
N GLN A 197 -1.87 4.95 13.78
CA GLN A 197 -1.20 3.68 13.51
C GLN A 197 0.24 3.65 14.05
N PRO A 198 0.79 2.46 14.34
CA PRO A 198 2.23 2.31 14.52
C PRO A 198 2.96 2.45 13.18
N SER A 199 4.28 2.64 13.25
CA SER A 199 5.16 2.48 12.10
C SER A 199 5.06 1.05 11.53
N PRO A 200 5.11 0.85 10.20
CA PRO A 200 5.31 1.85 9.15
C PRO A 200 4.02 2.52 8.65
N LEU A 201 2.85 2.17 9.20
CA LEU A 201 1.54 2.67 8.76
C LEU A 201 1.25 4.13 9.21
N ASN A 202 2.17 4.76 9.95
CA ASN A 202 2.16 6.19 10.25
C ASN A 202 3.07 7.03 9.34
N ALA A 203 3.73 6.41 8.34
CA ALA A 203 4.59 7.11 7.41
C ALA A 203 3.74 8.02 6.50
N MET A 204 3.59 9.29 6.89
CA MET A 204 2.70 10.26 6.22
C MET A 204 3.04 10.46 4.73
N GLN A 205 4.31 10.30 4.35
CA GLN A 205 4.74 10.36 2.95
C GLN A 205 4.24 9.19 2.10
N MET A 206 3.87 8.08 2.74
CA MET A 206 3.23 6.93 2.11
C MET A 206 1.71 6.96 2.29
N HIS A 207 1.14 7.99 2.93
CA HIS A 207 -0.30 8.17 3.03
C HIS A 207 -0.86 9.10 1.95
N TRP A 208 -1.98 8.71 1.36
CA TRP A 208 -2.64 9.40 0.25
C TRP A 208 -3.96 10.06 0.68
N SER A 209 -3.87 11.34 1.05
CA SER A 209 -4.99 12.11 1.60
C SER A 209 -6.22 12.15 0.69
N TRP A 210 -6.04 12.26 -0.63
CA TRP A 210 -7.13 12.43 -1.60
C TRP A 210 -8.01 11.19 -1.84
N LEU A 211 -7.52 10.00 -1.47
CA LEU A 211 -8.14 8.69 -1.67
C LEU A 211 -8.43 8.03 -0.32
N GLY A 212 -8.05 8.72 0.77
CA GLY A 212 -8.23 8.25 2.14
C GLY A 212 -7.62 6.88 2.39
N GLY A 213 -6.38 6.66 1.95
CA GLY A 213 -5.65 5.41 2.17
C GLY A 213 -4.14 5.55 1.94
N PHE A 214 -3.43 4.47 1.61
CA PHE A 214 -1.98 4.51 1.43
C PHE A 214 -1.53 4.41 -0.04
N ARG A 215 -0.37 4.99 -0.32
CA ARG A 215 0.45 4.68 -1.49
C ARG A 215 1.14 3.34 -1.23
N PHE A 216 0.80 2.34 -2.01
CA PHE A 216 1.44 1.02 -2.01
C PHE A 216 2.85 1.06 -2.56
N MET A 217 3.10 1.93 -3.53
CA MET A 217 4.40 2.20 -4.11
C MET A 217 4.51 3.68 -4.37
N LYS A 218 5.66 4.27 -4.04
CA LYS A 218 6.04 5.63 -4.35
C LYS A 218 7.39 5.58 -5.05
N ILE A 219 7.37 5.84 -6.35
CA ILE A 219 8.58 6.01 -7.17
C ILE A 219 8.48 7.39 -7.81
N ASP A 220 9.31 8.31 -7.37
CA ASP A 220 9.34 9.65 -7.93
C ASP A 220 10.68 9.86 -8.64
N VAL A 221 10.62 10.42 -9.84
CA VAL A 221 11.82 10.78 -10.62
C VAL A 221 11.66 12.15 -11.26
N GLN A 222 12.78 12.81 -11.52
CA GLN A 222 12.82 14.05 -12.26
C GLN A 222 13.48 13.81 -13.62
N PRO A 223 12.73 13.92 -14.73
CA PRO A 223 13.30 13.87 -16.07
C PRO A 223 14.10 15.15 -16.35
N LYS A 224 15.22 15.01 -17.06
CA LYS A 224 16.18 16.06 -17.41
C LYS A 224 16.71 15.85 -18.83
N GLY A 225 17.29 16.91 -19.38
CA GLY A 225 18.21 16.80 -20.52
C GLY A 225 17.60 16.90 -21.91
N ALA A 226 16.28 17.02 -22.03
CA ALA A 226 15.62 17.37 -23.29
C ALA A 226 15.03 18.79 -23.22
N ALA A 227 15.16 19.57 -24.29
CA ALA A 227 14.76 20.98 -24.34
C ALA A 227 13.25 21.19 -24.18
N ASP A 228 12.48 20.13 -24.38
CA ASP A 228 11.03 20.00 -24.32
C ASP A 228 10.52 19.35 -23.03
N VAL A 229 11.39 19.04 -22.06
CA VAL A 229 10.93 18.60 -20.73
C VAL A 229 10.19 19.75 -20.06
N VAL A 230 8.86 19.63 -20.02
CA VAL A 230 7.97 20.55 -19.31
C VAL A 230 7.49 19.97 -17.99
N LEU A 231 7.68 18.66 -17.78
CA LEU A 231 7.30 17.96 -16.55
C LEU A 231 8.39 18.13 -15.47
N PRO A 232 8.11 18.81 -14.34
CA PRO A 232 9.12 19.01 -13.30
C PRO A 232 9.43 17.73 -12.51
N ARG A 233 8.50 16.78 -12.46
CA ARG A 233 8.60 15.49 -11.78
C ARG A 233 7.60 14.52 -12.38
N PHE A 234 8.03 13.29 -12.62
CA PHE A 234 7.15 12.14 -12.88
C PHE A 234 6.97 11.40 -11.56
N ASN A 235 5.74 11.39 -11.04
CA ASN A 235 5.40 10.63 -9.84
C ASN A 235 4.73 9.34 -10.26
N LEU A 236 5.16 8.22 -9.70
CA LEU A 236 4.51 6.93 -9.84
C LEU A 236 4.02 6.50 -8.47
N HIS A 237 2.75 6.79 -8.20
CA HIS A 237 2.09 6.45 -6.94
C HIS A 237 1.05 5.36 -7.22
N LEU A 238 1.31 4.16 -6.70
CA LEU A 238 0.36 3.04 -6.76
C LEU A 238 -0.51 3.05 -5.51
N GLY A 239 -1.82 2.86 -5.61
CA GLY A 239 -2.71 2.68 -4.46
C GLY A 239 -4.14 2.34 -4.88
N SER A 240 -4.97 1.90 -3.93
CA SER A 240 -6.39 1.61 -4.21
C SER A 240 -7.12 2.85 -4.72
N THR A 241 -7.96 2.69 -5.75
CA THR A 241 -8.76 3.78 -6.36
C THR A 241 -10.19 3.32 -6.59
N ASP A 242 -11.06 4.24 -7.03
CA ASP A 242 -12.50 4.01 -7.19
C ASP A 242 -13.12 3.46 -5.88
N CYS A 243 -12.76 4.11 -4.77
CA CYS A 243 -13.18 3.74 -3.43
C CYS A 243 -14.53 4.35 -3.03
N VAL A 244 -15.32 3.59 -2.28
CA VAL A 244 -16.62 4.02 -1.73
C VAL A 244 -16.43 4.40 -0.27
N GLY A 245 -16.59 5.69 0.04
CA GLY A 245 -16.48 6.27 1.38
C GLY A 245 -16.06 7.74 1.31
N ASP A 246 -16.00 8.39 2.47
CA ASP A 246 -15.54 9.78 2.61
C ASP A 246 -14.84 9.97 3.96
N PRO A 247 -13.60 9.49 4.10
CA PRO A 247 -12.90 9.51 5.38
C PRO A 247 -12.57 10.92 5.85
N ALA A 248 -12.52 11.91 4.94
CA ALA A 248 -12.35 13.31 5.31
C ALA A 248 -13.56 13.84 6.10
N ASN A 249 -14.75 13.32 5.83
CA ASN A 249 -15.99 13.64 6.54
C ASN A 249 -16.47 12.52 7.48
N GLY A 250 -15.56 11.64 7.92
CA GLY A 250 -15.84 10.61 8.91
C GLY A 250 -16.58 9.37 8.40
N THR A 251 -16.81 9.25 7.09
CA THR A 251 -17.39 8.04 6.48
C THR A 251 -16.29 7.08 6.09
N ALA A 252 -16.25 5.91 6.72
CA ALA A 252 -15.24 4.89 6.43
C ALA A 252 -15.28 4.42 4.97
N VAL A 253 -14.11 4.12 4.40
CA VAL A 253 -14.02 3.45 3.09
C VAL A 253 -14.43 1.99 3.26
N THR A 254 -15.40 1.54 2.48
CA THR A 254 -16.00 0.20 2.59
C THR A 254 -15.58 -0.74 1.47
N SER A 255 -15.18 -0.20 0.32
CA SER A 255 -14.68 -0.97 -0.81
C SER A 255 -13.88 -0.07 -1.77
N CYS A 256 -13.08 -0.68 -2.63
CA CYS A 256 -12.44 -0.04 -3.78
C CYS A 256 -12.59 -0.93 -5.00
N ALA A 257 -13.16 -0.39 -6.08
CA ALA A 257 -13.35 -1.16 -7.31
C ALA A 257 -12.02 -1.50 -8.00
N ARG A 258 -10.97 -0.69 -7.76
CA ARG A 258 -9.62 -0.89 -8.29
C ARG A 258 -8.66 -1.06 -7.11
N PRO A 259 -8.50 -2.29 -6.60
CA PRO A 259 -7.70 -2.55 -5.40
C PRO A 259 -6.20 -2.36 -5.66
N ASN A 260 -5.72 -2.50 -6.89
CA ASN A 260 -4.34 -2.17 -7.31
C ASN A 260 -3.23 -2.86 -6.50
N ARG A 261 -3.48 -4.08 -6.00
CA ARG A 261 -2.46 -4.90 -5.32
C ARG A 261 -1.72 -5.75 -6.33
N VAL A 262 -0.39 -5.65 -6.37
CA VAL A 262 0.44 -6.38 -7.34
C VAL A 262 0.84 -7.73 -6.74
N PRO A 263 0.34 -8.86 -7.28
CA PRO A 263 0.83 -10.16 -6.86
C PRO A 263 2.19 -10.41 -7.50
N VAL A 264 3.17 -10.76 -6.67
CA VAL A 264 4.50 -11.19 -7.09
C VAL A 264 4.66 -12.66 -6.76
N GLU A 265 5.11 -13.45 -7.73
CA GLU A 265 5.44 -14.86 -7.54
C GLU A 265 6.78 -15.16 -8.23
N LEU A 266 7.73 -15.64 -7.42
CA LEU A 266 9.06 -16.08 -7.82
C LEU A 266 9.13 -17.59 -7.56
N ALA A 267 8.80 -18.38 -8.59
CA ALA A 267 8.67 -19.83 -8.46
C ALA A 267 10.00 -20.57 -8.18
N ALA A 268 11.14 -19.95 -8.54
CA ALA A 268 12.48 -20.43 -8.25
C ALA A 268 13.23 -19.36 -7.45
N PHE A 269 13.08 -19.40 -6.12
CA PHE A 269 13.67 -18.45 -5.19
C PHE A 269 14.19 -19.16 -3.94
N ASP A 270 15.50 -19.14 -3.74
CA ASP A 270 16.16 -19.58 -2.52
C ASP A 270 16.41 -18.38 -1.60
N VAL A 271 15.59 -18.24 -0.57
CA VAL A 271 15.65 -17.13 0.38
C VAL A 271 16.98 -17.02 1.15
N THR A 272 17.79 -18.09 1.16
CA THR A 272 19.10 -18.10 1.82
C THR A 272 20.25 -17.68 0.91
N LYS A 273 20.03 -17.66 -0.41
CA LYS A 273 21.07 -17.40 -1.41
C LYS A 273 20.77 -16.20 -2.31
N GLN A 274 19.50 -15.86 -2.46
CA GLN A 274 19.02 -14.88 -3.43
C GLN A 274 18.35 -13.71 -2.74
N LYS A 275 18.22 -12.63 -3.49
CA LYS A 275 17.46 -11.43 -3.13
C LYS A 275 16.41 -11.14 -4.19
N VAL A 276 15.36 -10.45 -3.78
CA VAL A 276 14.37 -9.91 -4.69
C VAL A 276 14.90 -8.60 -5.26
N VAL A 277 15.19 -8.56 -6.56
CA VAL A 277 15.55 -7.33 -7.23
C VAL A 277 14.32 -6.66 -7.80
N VAL A 278 14.16 -5.39 -7.49
CA VAL A 278 13.09 -4.51 -7.99
C VAL A 278 13.69 -3.57 -9.01
N ASP A 279 13.43 -3.85 -10.29
CA ASP A 279 13.89 -3.06 -11.44
C ASP A 279 12.78 -2.13 -11.91
N ILE A 280 12.97 -0.82 -11.74
CA ILE A 280 11.96 0.18 -12.08
C ILE A 280 12.05 0.69 -13.52
N ALA A 281 13.09 0.30 -14.30
CA ALA A 281 13.21 0.78 -15.67
C ALA A 281 11.99 0.44 -16.55
N PRO A 282 11.36 -0.75 -16.44
CA PRO A 282 10.12 -1.04 -17.16
C PRO A 282 8.96 -0.09 -16.82
N LEU A 283 8.91 0.46 -15.61
CA LEU A 283 7.88 1.42 -15.16
C LEU A 283 8.12 2.83 -15.71
N LEU A 284 9.35 3.13 -16.12
CA LEU A 284 9.76 4.42 -16.68
C LEU A 284 9.93 4.38 -18.20
N ALA A 285 9.37 3.36 -18.87
CA ALA A 285 9.50 3.19 -20.32
C ALA A 285 8.50 4.03 -21.15
N GLY A 286 7.53 4.68 -20.50
CA GLY A 286 6.51 5.53 -21.14
C GLY A 286 6.99 6.95 -21.44
N GLU A 287 6.07 7.87 -21.71
CA GLU A 287 6.40 9.28 -21.88
C GLU A 287 6.70 9.93 -20.53
N LEU A 288 7.81 10.66 -20.43
CA LEU A 288 8.31 11.27 -19.20
C LEU A 288 8.49 12.79 -19.29
N THR A 289 8.48 13.37 -20.48
CA THR A 289 8.79 14.79 -20.72
C THR A 289 7.60 15.72 -20.50
N ALA A 290 6.38 15.19 -20.64
CA ALA A 290 5.13 15.93 -20.55
C ALA A 290 4.06 15.11 -19.81
N ASN A 291 3.00 15.80 -19.39
CA ASN A 291 1.82 15.19 -18.77
C ASN A 291 0.62 15.37 -19.70
N ALA A 292 0.00 14.27 -20.12
CA ALA A 292 -1.13 14.24 -21.05
C ALA A 292 -2.48 14.46 -20.36
N GLY A 293 -2.53 14.40 -19.02
CA GLY A 293 -3.73 14.76 -18.26
C GLY A 293 -3.63 14.43 -16.78
N GLY A 294 -4.51 15.00 -15.96
CA GLY A 294 -4.50 14.74 -14.53
C GLY A 294 -3.25 15.28 -13.80
N PRO A 295 -2.93 14.74 -12.62
CA PRO A 295 -1.72 15.09 -11.89
C PRO A 295 -0.44 14.56 -12.60
N PRO A 296 0.74 15.15 -12.34
CA PRO A 296 2.00 14.75 -12.97
C PRO A 296 2.41 13.28 -12.74
N GLY A 297 2.54 12.51 -13.82
CA GLY A 297 2.94 11.10 -13.80
C GLY A 297 1.78 10.15 -13.53
N CYS A 298 2.08 8.88 -13.24
CA CYS A 298 1.05 7.88 -12.95
C CYS A 298 0.58 7.93 -11.49
N MET A 299 -0.64 8.38 -11.26
CA MET A 299 -1.27 8.49 -9.94
C MET A 299 -2.41 7.48 -9.73
N SER A 300 -2.26 6.29 -10.30
CA SER A 300 -3.23 5.18 -10.25
C SER A 300 -4.60 5.43 -10.84
N GLY A 301 -4.96 6.64 -11.30
CA GLY A 301 -6.29 6.94 -11.83
C GLY A 301 -6.62 6.15 -13.10
N LYS A 302 -7.87 5.67 -13.26
CA LYS A 302 -8.25 4.90 -14.47
C LYS A 302 -8.29 5.73 -15.75
N THR A 303 -8.31 7.06 -15.62
CA THR A 303 -8.29 8.02 -16.74
C THR A 303 -6.95 8.74 -16.85
N ASP A 304 -5.96 8.36 -16.03
CA ASP A 304 -4.61 8.90 -16.03
C ASP A 304 -3.82 8.25 -17.19
N PRO A 305 -3.51 9.00 -18.26
CA PRO A 305 -2.85 8.44 -19.44
C PRO A 305 -1.47 7.86 -19.14
N GLU A 306 -0.74 8.45 -18.19
CA GLU A 306 0.61 8.04 -17.79
C GLU A 306 0.60 6.66 -17.10
N CYS A 307 -0.53 6.25 -16.52
CA CYS A 307 -0.67 4.92 -15.89
C CYS A 307 -0.91 3.77 -16.88
N SER A 308 -1.41 4.05 -18.08
CA SER A 308 -1.68 3.02 -19.10
C SER A 308 -0.46 2.15 -19.43
N PRO A 309 0.74 2.71 -19.69
CA PRO A 309 1.94 1.89 -19.93
C PRO A 309 2.52 1.25 -18.65
N VAL A 310 2.14 1.72 -17.46
CA VAL A 310 2.70 1.30 -16.16
C VAL A 310 2.02 0.04 -15.63
N PHE A 311 0.69 0.02 -15.58
CA PHE A 311 -0.09 -1.03 -14.92
C PHE A 311 0.20 -2.44 -15.46
N PRO A 312 0.30 -2.66 -16.78
CA PRO A 312 0.67 -3.97 -17.32
C PRO A 312 2.06 -4.45 -16.89
N LYS A 313 3.01 -3.54 -16.65
CA LYS A 313 4.36 -3.89 -16.15
C LYS A 313 4.33 -4.33 -14.70
N LEU A 314 3.34 -3.86 -13.94
CA LEU A 314 3.01 -4.34 -12.60
C LEU A 314 2.13 -5.60 -12.62
N GLY A 315 1.81 -6.17 -13.79
CA GLY A 315 0.92 -7.33 -13.88
C GLY A 315 -0.54 -7.01 -13.54
N LEU A 316 -0.94 -5.74 -13.61
CA LEU A 316 -2.30 -5.27 -13.36
C LEU A 316 -2.99 -4.89 -14.67
N ASP A 317 -4.28 -5.18 -14.76
CA ASP A 317 -5.14 -4.59 -15.79
C ASP A 317 -5.39 -3.12 -15.43
N PHE A 318 -5.14 -2.22 -16.37
CA PHE A 318 -5.26 -0.79 -16.13
C PHE A 318 -6.70 -0.38 -15.80
N THR A 319 -7.70 -1.00 -16.45
CA THR A 319 -9.11 -0.62 -16.28
C THR A 319 -9.65 -1.04 -14.92
N THR A 320 -9.41 -2.28 -14.53
CA THR A 320 -9.99 -2.93 -13.35
C THR A 320 -9.10 -2.87 -12.12
N GLY A 321 -7.79 -2.60 -12.28
CA GLY A 321 -6.85 -2.64 -11.17
C GLY A 321 -6.65 -4.03 -10.56
N LEU A 322 -7.10 -5.07 -11.27
CA LEU A 322 -6.97 -6.47 -10.87
C LEU A 322 -5.73 -7.11 -11.52
N PRO A 323 -5.19 -8.19 -10.93
CA PRO A 323 -4.15 -8.98 -11.57
C PRO A 323 -4.57 -9.45 -12.96
N SER A 324 -3.71 -9.25 -13.95
CA SER A 324 -4.00 -9.58 -15.36
C SER A 324 -2.89 -10.35 -16.06
N GLY A 325 -1.75 -10.55 -15.40
CA GLY A 325 -0.61 -11.28 -15.93
C GLY A 325 0.60 -11.23 -15.01
N THR A 326 1.75 -11.63 -15.54
CA THR A 326 3.03 -11.59 -14.81
C THR A 326 3.62 -10.19 -14.85
N GLN A 327 3.96 -9.67 -13.67
CA GLN A 327 4.70 -8.42 -13.52
C GLN A 327 6.14 -8.55 -14.10
N ALA A 328 6.75 -7.42 -14.47
CA ALA A 328 8.08 -7.34 -15.11
C ALA A 328 9.16 -6.63 -14.26
N VAL A 329 8.85 -6.32 -13.01
CA VAL A 329 9.61 -5.44 -12.10
C VAL A 329 10.41 -6.23 -11.06
N PHE A 330 9.85 -7.31 -10.51
CA PHE A 330 10.44 -8.11 -9.44
C PHE A 330 11.04 -9.40 -10.01
N LYS A 331 12.30 -9.67 -9.68
CA LYS A 331 13.03 -10.87 -10.12
C LYS A 331 13.90 -11.45 -8.99
N ALA A 332 14.21 -12.73 -9.09
CA ALA A 332 15.20 -13.38 -8.23
C ALA A 332 16.60 -13.12 -8.80
N GLU A 333 17.53 -12.63 -7.97
CA GLU A 333 18.97 -12.59 -8.27
C GLU A 333 19.78 -13.21 -7.14
#